data_AF-A0A849RXJ9-F1
#
_entry.id   AF-A0A849RXJ9-F1
#
_cell.length_a   1.000
_cell.length_b   1.000
_cell.length_c   1.000
_cell.angle_alpha   90.00
_cell.angle_beta   90.00
_cell.angle_gamma   90.00
#
_symmetry.space_group_name_H-M   'P 1'
#
loop_
_entity.id
_entity.type
_entity.pdbx_description
1 polymer ?
#
loop_
_entity_poly.entity_id
_entity_poly.type
_entity_poly.pdbx_seq_one_letter_code
_entity_poly.pdbx_strand_id
1 'polypeptide(L)'
;MKITTPLLSLGLCAALVACATTPEQSAEAVATVAAAAPLANDYPTRDRVEYVLNCVAQHGGLTYITQYACGCKIDKIAEKLTFAEFESAKTFTYLSKGQTGDAGAVFRDPKQSKDLRTRLKEADATAEKQCFVK
;
A
#
# COMPACT_ATOMS: atom_id res chain seq x y z
N MET A 1 23.71 13.51 65.98
CA MET A 1 24.19 12.13 65.76
C MET A 1 24.40 11.95 64.26
N LYS A 2 25.65 11.68 63.86
CA LYS A 2 26.22 11.09 62.62
C LYS A 2 25.45 11.17 61.28
N ILE A 3 26.00 11.84 60.24
CA ILE A 3 26.78 11.30 59.07
C ILE A 3 25.86 10.55 58.07
N THR A 4 25.62 10.97 56.81
CA THR A 4 26.46 10.74 55.59
C THR A 4 25.97 11.48 54.31
N THR A 5 26.94 12.04 53.56
CA THR A 5 27.20 12.34 52.10
C THR A 5 26.31 11.70 50.99
N PRO A 6 26.39 12.08 49.67
CA PRO A 6 27.23 13.10 48.95
C PRO A 6 26.45 14.05 47.99
N LEU A 7 26.92 15.26 47.62
CA LEU A 7 28.06 15.71 46.79
C LEU A 7 27.94 15.41 45.27
N LEU A 8 28.14 16.47 44.47
CA LEU A 8 28.24 16.57 42.99
C LEU A 8 26.91 16.58 42.19
N SER A 9 26.66 17.48 41.25
CA SER A 9 27.50 18.54 40.66
C SER A 9 26.65 19.47 39.78
N LEU A 10 26.96 20.76 39.92
CA LEU A 10 26.69 21.88 39.04
C LEU A 10 26.87 21.57 37.55
N GLY A 11 25.97 22.13 36.73
CA GLY A 11 26.33 22.67 35.42
C GLY A 11 26.07 21.76 34.22
N LEU A 12 25.04 22.09 33.43
CA LEU A 12 25.20 22.54 32.04
C LEU A 12 23.80 22.79 31.43
N CYS A 13 23.22 23.95 31.75
CA CYS A 13 22.26 24.60 30.86
C CYS A 13 23.05 25.38 29.79
N ALA A 14 22.46 25.51 28.60
CA ALA A 14 22.82 26.40 27.48
C ALA A 14 23.75 25.84 26.38
N ALA A 15 23.13 25.17 25.40
CA ALA A 15 23.38 25.19 23.94
C ALA A 15 22.68 23.93 23.37
N LEU A 16 21.70 23.94 22.47
CA LEU A 16 21.62 24.62 21.18
C LEU A 16 20.13 24.76 20.79
N VAL A 17 19.56 25.96 20.93
CA VAL A 17 18.39 26.43 20.19
C VAL A 17 18.92 27.38 19.12
N ALA A 18 19.14 26.87 17.90
CA ALA A 18 19.39 27.58 16.63
C ALA A 18 19.56 26.48 15.56
N CYS A 19 18.87 26.42 14.42
CA CYS A 19 18.47 27.48 13.51
C CYS A 19 17.05 27.29 12.95
N ALA A 20 16.22 28.33 13.12
CA ALA A 20 15.25 28.74 12.12
C ALA A 20 15.88 29.90 11.33
N THR A 21 15.42 30.09 10.08
CA THR A 21 15.71 31.19 9.13
C THR A 21 16.84 30.98 8.10
N THR A 22 16.43 30.59 6.89
CA THR A 22 16.99 31.10 5.63
C THR A 22 15.81 31.53 4.75
N PRO A 23 15.70 32.82 4.36
CA PRO A 23 14.79 33.28 3.31
C PRO A 23 15.45 33.19 1.91
N GLU A 24 14.59 33.03 0.89
CA GLU A 24 14.78 33.31 -0.54
C GLU A 24 15.95 32.65 -1.31
N GLN A 25 15.62 31.62 -2.10
CA GLN A 25 15.66 31.80 -3.56
C GLN A 25 14.65 30.86 -4.24
N SER A 26 13.57 31.47 -4.70
CA SER A 26 12.69 30.98 -5.74
C SER A 26 13.49 30.77 -7.02
N ALA A 27 13.68 29.50 -7.37
CA ALA A 27 13.79 29.08 -8.76
C ALA A 27 12.70 28.05 -8.99
N GLU A 28 11.53 28.52 -9.44
CA GLU A 28 10.59 27.71 -10.19
C GLU A 28 11.30 27.21 -11.45
N ALA A 29 12.04 26.12 -11.33
CA ALA A 29 12.18 25.22 -12.45
C ALA A 29 10.80 24.56 -12.61
N VAL A 30 9.92 25.20 -13.38
CA VAL A 30 8.81 24.50 -14.02
C VAL A 30 9.45 23.54 -15.02
N ALA A 31 9.98 22.44 -14.50
CA ALA A 31 10.13 21.24 -15.29
C ALA A 31 8.71 20.90 -15.71
N THR A 32 8.38 21.18 -16.97
CA THR A 32 7.33 20.44 -17.65
C THR A 32 7.70 18.98 -17.48
N VAL A 33 7.14 18.34 -16.46
CA VAL A 33 7.08 16.89 -16.39
C VAL A 33 6.28 16.55 -17.63
N ALA A 34 6.98 16.18 -18.70
CA ALA A 34 6.38 15.49 -19.82
C ALA A 34 5.54 14.40 -19.15
N ALA A 35 4.22 14.48 -19.30
CA ALA A 35 3.30 13.55 -18.68
C ALA A 35 3.84 12.16 -19.00
N ALA A 36 4.45 11.51 -18.00
CA ALA A 36 5.04 10.21 -18.19
C ALA A 36 3.90 9.35 -18.71
N ALA A 37 4.12 8.68 -19.85
CA ALA A 37 3.13 7.76 -20.36
C ALA A 37 2.73 6.85 -19.18
N PRO A 38 1.42 6.65 -18.92
CA PRO A 38 0.99 5.86 -17.78
C PRO A 38 1.77 4.56 -17.81
N LEU A 39 2.56 4.33 -16.78
CA LEU A 39 3.45 3.20 -16.73
C LEU A 39 2.50 2.00 -16.55
N ALA A 40 2.52 1.09 -17.51
CA ALA A 40 1.79 -0.15 -17.36
C ALA A 40 2.26 -0.79 -16.03
N ASN A 41 1.32 -1.08 -15.12
CA ASN A 41 1.56 -1.64 -13.79
C ASN A 41 2.06 -0.66 -12.70
N ASP A 42 1.40 0.50 -12.58
CA ASP A 42 1.66 1.56 -11.59
C ASP A 42 1.28 1.26 -10.12
N TYR A 43 1.47 0.02 -9.67
CA TYR A 43 1.17 -0.33 -8.29
C TYR A 43 2.38 -0.01 -7.40
N PRO A 44 2.20 0.60 -6.22
CA PRO A 44 3.29 0.79 -5.27
C PRO A 44 3.98 -0.53 -4.93
N THR A 45 5.31 -0.51 -4.80
CA THR A 45 6.10 -1.73 -4.54
C THR A 45 5.63 -2.46 -3.29
N ARG A 46 5.31 -1.72 -2.23
CA ARG A 46 4.76 -2.26 -0.98
C ARG A 46 3.50 -3.10 -1.25
N ASP A 47 2.54 -2.56 -1.99
CA ASP A 47 1.24 -3.20 -2.25
C ASP A 47 1.37 -4.43 -3.16
N ARG A 48 2.31 -4.40 -4.13
CA ARG A 48 2.67 -5.59 -4.92
C ARG A 48 3.24 -6.69 -4.04
N VAL A 49 4.20 -6.36 -3.18
CA VAL A 49 4.81 -7.32 -2.25
C VAL A 49 3.77 -7.90 -1.30
N GLU A 50 2.92 -7.06 -0.71
CA GLU A 50 1.84 -7.51 0.17
C GLU A 50 0.87 -8.46 -0.56
N TYR A 51 0.49 -8.14 -1.79
CA TYR A 51 -0.36 -9.03 -2.59
C TYR A 51 0.33 -10.39 -2.83
N VAL A 52 1.59 -10.38 -3.27
CA VAL A 52 2.34 -11.61 -3.55
C VAL A 52 2.45 -12.48 -2.31
N LEU A 53 2.77 -11.91 -1.15
CA LEU A 53 2.86 -12.66 0.11
C LEU A 53 1.51 -13.31 0.48
N ASN A 54 0.40 -12.56 0.35
CA ASN A 54 -0.94 -13.08 0.62
C ASN A 54 -1.36 -14.17 -0.38
N CYS A 55 -1.03 -14.01 -1.66
CA CYS A 55 -1.28 -15.01 -2.70
C CYS A 55 -0.48 -16.28 -2.40
N VAL A 56 0.82 -16.16 -2.12
CA VAL A 56 1.68 -17.30 -1.79
C VAL A 56 1.12 -18.11 -0.62
N ALA A 57 0.59 -17.44 0.41
CA ALA A 57 -0.05 -18.10 1.56
C ALA A 57 -1.31 -18.91 1.16
N GLN A 58 -2.05 -18.48 0.12
CA GLN A 58 -3.22 -19.18 -0.40
C GLN A 58 -2.87 -20.35 -1.34
N HIS A 59 -1.66 -20.37 -1.88
CA HIS A 59 -1.19 -21.35 -2.88
C HIS A 59 -0.13 -22.32 -2.34
N GLY A 60 -0.24 -22.71 -1.06
CA GLY A 60 0.58 -23.77 -0.48
C GLY A 60 1.96 -23.34 0.04
N GLY A 61 2.23 -22.03 0.11
CA GLY A 61 3.45 -21.49 0.72
C GLY A 61 4.53 -21.07 -0.28
N LEU A 62 5.64 -20.56 0.27
CA LEU A 62 6.69 -19.90 -0.50
C LEU A 62 7.56 -20.92 -1.24
N THR A 63 7.33 -21.03 -2.55
CA THR A 63 8.20 -21.70 -3.51
C THR A 63 8.51 -20.75 -4.65
N TYR A 64 9.56 -21.02 -5.43
CA TYR A 64 9.87 -20.21 -6.62
C TYR A 64 8.69 -20.17 -7.61
N ILE A 65 8.05 -21.32 -7.85
CA ILE A 65 6.93 -21.44 -8.78
C ILE A 65 5.73 -20.63 -8.28
N THR A 66 5.36 -20.78 -7.00
CA THR A 66 4.22 -20.04 -6.41
C THR A 66 4.49 -18.54 -6.37
N GLN A 67 5.69 -18.12 -5.97
CA GLN A 67 6.09 -16.71 -5.95
C GLN A 67 6.02 -16.09 -7.35
N TYR A 68 6.55 -16.79 -8.36
CA TYR A 68 6.51 -16.36 -9.74
C TYR A 68 5.08 -16.23 -10.27
N ALA A 69 4.24 -17.24 -10.04
CA ALA A 69 2.84 -17.22 -10.46
C ALA A 69 2.04 -16.10 -9.77
N CYS A 70 2.26 -15.87 -8.48
CA CYS A 70 1.65 -14.76 -7.73
C CYS A 70 2.12 -13.38 -8.22
N GLY A 71 3.40 -13.24 -8.60
CA GLY A 71 3.92 -12.03 -9.25
C GLY A 71 3.24 -11.77 -10.59
N CYS A 72 3.19 -12.79 -11.45
CA CYS A 72 2.45 -12.73 -12.72
C CYS A 72 0.98 -12.30 -12.50
N LYS A 73 0.33 -12.84 -11.46
CA LYS A 73 -1.08 -12.57 -11.18
C LYS A 73 -1.33 -11.10 -10.89
N ILE A 74 -0.51 -10.45 -10.06
CA ILE A 74 -0.69 -9.02 -9.74
C ILE A 74 -0.43 -8.13 -10.96
N ASP A 75 0.54 -8.49 -11.81
CA ASP A 75 0.82 -7.76 -13.05
C ASP A 75 -0.39 -7.86 -14.01
N LYS A 76 -0.99 -9.05 -14.15
CA LYS A 76 -2.21 -9.23 -14.97
C LYS A 76 -3.43 -8.49 -14.42
N ILE A 77 -3.52 -8.28 -13.12
CA ILE A 77 -4.56 -7.45 -12.52
C ILE A 77 -4.32 -5.98 -12.83
N ALA A 78 -3.07 -5.51 -12.75
CA ALA A 78 -2.70 -4.13 -13.01
C ALA A 78 -2.84 -3.73 -14.50
N GLU A 79 -2.87 -4.70 -15.42
CA GLU A 79 -3.28 -4.48 -16.81
C GLU A 79 -4.78 -4.14 -16.96
N LYS A 80 -5.63 -4.42 -15.96
CA LYS A 80 -7.11 -4.27 -16.03
C LYS A 80 -7.66 -3.19 -15.10
N LEU A 81 -6.92 -2.86 -14.05
CA LEU A 81 -7.35 -1.97 -12.98
C LEU A 81 -6.21 -0.99 -12.69
N THR A 82 -6.56 0.29 -12.60
CA THR A 82 -5.66 1.28 -12.00
C THR A 82 -5.47 0.98 -10.51
N PHE A 83 -4.38 1.47 -9.91
CA PHE A 83 -4.12 1.23 -8.49
C PHE A 83 -5.29 1.71 -7.59
N ALA A 84 -5.84 2.88 -7.88
CA ALA A 84 -6.98 3.43 -7.12
C ALA A 84 -8.23 2.54 -7.21
N GLU A 85 -8.52 1.98 -8.40
CA GLU A 85 -9.61 1.03 -8.58
C GLU A 85 -9.37 -0.28 -7.83
N PHE A 86 -8.13 -0.80 -7.87
CA PHE A 86 -7.75 -2.01 -7.17
C PHE A 86 -7.82 -1.87 -5.66
N GLU A 87 -7.27 -0.79 -5.09
CA GLU A 87 -7.34 -0.48 -3.66
C GLU A 87 -8.80 -0.35 -3.20
N SER A 88 -9.61 0.39 -3.97
CA SER A 88 -11.04 0.54 -3.70
C SER A 88 -11.76 -0.81 -3.78
N ALA A 89 -11.50 -1.61 -4.82
CA ALA A 89 -12.13 -2.92 -5.01
C ALA A 89 -11.77 -3.92 -3.89
N LYS A 90 -10.50 -3.93 -3.45
CA LYS A 90 -10.05 -4.73 -2.31
C LYS A 90 -10.75 -4.28 -1.02
N THR A 91 -10.82 -2.98 -0.78
CA THR A 91 -11.48 -2.40 0.39
C THR A 91 -12.96 -2.75 0.43
N PHE A 92 -13.68 -2.53 -0.68
CA PHE A 92 -15.08 -2.92 -0.81
C PHE A 92 -15.25 -4.42 -0.59
N THR A 93 -14.40 -5.27 -1.16
CA THR A 93 -14.48 -6.72 -1.00
C THR A 93 -14.28 -7.15 0.45
N TYR A 94 -13.26 -6.61 1.12
CA TYR A 94 -12.92 -6.95 2.51
C TYR A 94 -14.03 -6.50 3.47
N LEU A 95 -14.41 -5.22 3.43
CA LEU A 95 -15.41 -4.67 4.35
C LEU A 95 -16.82 -5.21 4.08
N SER A 96 -17.15 -5.52 2.82
CA SER A 96 -18.41 -6.20 2.48
C SER A 96 -18.54 -7.59 3.09
N LYS A 97 -17.43 -8.28 3.33
CA LYS A 97 -17.41 -9.64 3.91
C LYS A 97 -17.19 -9.60 5.43
N GLY A 98 -16.43 -8.64 5.93
CA GLY A 98 -16.08 -8.53 7.35
C GLY A 98 -17.13 -7.86 8.22
N GLN A 99 -18.03 -7.06 7.63
CA GLN A 99 -19.08 -6.34 8.37
C GLN A 99 -20.47 -6.94 8.10
N THR A 100 -21.29 -7.02 9.14
CA THR A 100 -22.67 -7.55 9.06
C THR A 100 -23.70 -6.44 9.20
N GLY A 101 -24.95 -6.74 8.83
CA GLY A 101 -26.06 -5.78 8.89
C GLY A 101 -25.85 -4.53 8.04
N ASP A 102 -26.40 -3.41 8.51
CA ASP A 102 -26.38 -2.11 7.82
C ASP A 102 -24.97 -1.54 7.70
N ALA A 103 -24.06 -1.85 8.63
CA ALA A 103 -22.67 -1.44 8.56
C ALA A 103 -21.96 -2.05 7.33
N GLY A 104 -22.28 -3.31 6.99
CA GLY A 104 -21.79 -3.94 5.76
C GLY A 104 -22.51 -3.48 4.50
N ALA A 105 -23.77 -3.06 4.62
CA ALA A 105 -24.58 -2.56 3.49
C ALA A 105 -23.93 -1.35 2.81
N VAL A 106 -23.36 -0.42 3.60
CA VAL A 106 -22.65 0.77 3.10
C VAL A 106 -21.52 0.42 2.12
N PHE A 107 -20.85 -0.72 2.31
CA PHE A 107 -19.79 -1.17 1.42
C PHE A 107 -20.27 -2.12 0.32
N ARG A 108 -21.45 -2.73 0.45
CA ARG A 108 -21.98 -3.72 -0.52
C ARG A 108 -22.91 -3.13 -1.56
N ASP A 109 -23.72 -2.17 -1.17
CA ASP A 109 -24.87 -1.71 -1.96
C ASP A 109 -24.55 -0.65 -3.02
N PRO A 110 -23.62 0.30 -2.79
CA PRO A 110 -23.29 1.30 -3.79
C PRO A 110 -22.92 0.68 -5.14
N LYS A 111 -23.38 1.30 -6.22
CA LYS A 111 -23.13 0.80 -7.59
C LYS A 111 -21.62 0.64 -7.86
N GLN A 112 -20.83 1.66 -7.51
CA GLN A 112 -19.38 1.63 -7.67
C GLN A 112 -18.74 0.44 -6.95
N SER A 113 -19.21 0.09 -5.75
CA SER A 113 -18.70 -1.08 -5.03
C SER A 113 -18.97 -2.37 -5.81
N LYS A 114 -20.22 -2.58 -6.25
CA LYS A 114 -20.59 -3.77 -7.04
C LYS A 114 -19.78 -3.87 -8.32
N ASP A 115 -19.65 -2.77 -9.05
CA ASP A 115 -18.90 -2.71 -10.31
C ASP A 115 -17.41 -3.05 -10.10
N LEU A 116 -16.74 -2.38 -9.15
CA LEU A 116 -15.31 -2.58 -8.88
C LEU A 116 -15.00 -3.97 -8.32
N ARG A 117 -15.85 -4.49 -7.42
CA ARG A 117 -15.71 -5.86 -6.90
C ARG A 117 -15.87 -6.90 -8.01
N THR A 118 -16.76 -6.65 -8.97
CA THR A 118 -16.96 -7.54 -10.12
C THR A 118 -15.74 -7.50 -11.04
N ARG A 119 -15.25 -6.31 -11.40
CA ARG A 119 -14.03 -6.14 -12.20
C ARG A 119 -12.81 -6.80 -11.55
N LEU A 120 -12.62 -6.63 -10.25
CA LEU A 120 -11.53 -7.29 -9.52
C LEU A 120 -11.66 -8.82 -9.58
N LYS A 121 -12.87 -9.36 -9.34
CA LYS A 121 -13.12 -10.81 -9.42
C LYS A 121 -12.82 -11.36 -10.82
N GLU A 122 -13.19 -10.65 -11.87
CA GLU A 122 -12.94 -11.06 -13.26
C GLU A 122 -11.46 -10.98 -13.61
N ALA A 123 -10.77 -9.91 -13.19
CA ALA A 123 -9.33 -9.75 -13.37
C ALA A 123 -8.56 -10.86 -12.64
N ASP A 124 -8.90 -11.13 -11.36
CA ASP A 124 -8.31 -12.22 -10.57
C ASP A 124 -8.52 -13.58 -11.26
N ALA A 125 -9.74 -13.89 -11.71
CA ALA A 125 -10.04 -15.17 -12.35
C ALA A 125 -9.33 -15.35 -13.70
N THR A 126 -9.15 -14.27 -14.45
CA THR A 126 -8.39 -14.28 -15.70
C THR A 126 -6.90 -14.47 -15.43
N ALA A 127 -6.35 -13.71 -14.50
CA ALA A 127 -4.95 -13.77 -14.10
C ALA A 127 -4.60 -15.16 -13.52
N GLU A 128 -5.48 -15.75 -12.72
CA GLU A 128 -5.34 -17.11 -12.18
C GLU A 128 -5.11 -18.13 -13.30
N LYS A 129 -5.99 -18.13 -14.32
CA LYS A 129 -5.89 -19.07 -15.45
C LYS A 129 -4.63 -18.88 -16.28
N GLN A 130 -4.14 -17.64 -16.38
CA GLN A 130 -2.96 -17.31 -17.20
C GLN A 130 -1.66 -17.61 -16.47
N CYS A 131 -1.61 -17.40 -15.16
CA CYS A 131 -0.38 -17.46 -14.38
C CYS A 131 -0.17 -18.80 -13.65
N PHE A 132 -1.25 -19.53 -13.32
CA PHE A 132 -1.19 -20.83 -12.66
C PHE A 132 -1.49 -21.96 -13.65
N VAL A 133 -0.52 -22.18 -14.55
CA VAL A 133 -0.58 -23.29 -15.51
C VAL A 133 -0.32 -24.61 -14.77
N LYS A 134 -1.20 -25.60 -14.95
CA LYS A 134 -1.06 -26.95 -14.39
C LYS A 134 -0.24 -27.85 -15.29
#